data_AF-A0A962I7A6-F1
#
_entry.id   AF-A0A962I7A6-F1
#
_cell.length_a   1.000
_cell.length_b   1.000
_cell.length_c   1.000
_cell.angle_alpha   90.00
_cell.angle_beta   90.00
_cell.angle_gamma   90.00
#
_symmetry.space_group_name_H-M   'P 1'
#
loop_
_entity.id
_entity.type
_entity.pdbx_description
1 polymer ?
#
loop_
_entity_poly.entity_id
_entity_poly.type
_entity_poly.pdbx_seq_one_letter_code
_entity_poly.pdbx_strand_id
1 'polypeptide(L)'
;EGTILKASMVLPGKNCPEQASIEEVAESTLRCLRAAVPAALPGIVFLSGGQSDEDATAHLNAMNQMGAQPWPLSFSYGRALQQAALKIWAADPVGKLAEAQTTVAHRAKLNGLAALGQYKADME
;
A
#
# COMPACT_ATOMS: atom_id res chain seq x y z
N GLU A 1 -24.55 -4.24 -2.08
CA GLU A 1 -23.22 -3.85 -1.55
C GLU A 1 -22.09 -4.62 -2.26
N GLY A 2 -22.00 -4.54 -3.60
CA GLY A 2 -21.11 -5.40 -4.42
C GLY A 2 -19.98 -4.66 -5.14
N THR A 3 -19.55 -3.52 -4.62
CA THR A 3 -18.54 -2.66 -5.24
C THR A 3 -17.37 -2.43 -4.31
N ILE A 4 -16.16 -2.38 -4.84
CA ILE A 4 -14.96 -2.01 -4.09
C ILE A 4 -14.45 -0.69 -4.66
N LEU A 5 -14.06 0.24 -3.80
CA LEU A 5 -13.43 1.49 -4.22
C LEU A 5 -11.92 1.29 -4.35
N LYS A 6 -11.38 1.51 -5.54
CA LYS A 6 -9.94 1.68 -5.73
C LYS A 6 -9.57 3.15 -5.66
N ALA A 7 -8.92 3.57 -4.58
CA ALA A 7 -8.58 4.96 -4.31
C ALA A 7 -7.07 5.22 -4.33
N SER A 8 -6.68 6.47 -4.58
CA SER A 8 -5.35 6.98 -4.25
C SER A 8 -5.29 7.39 -2.78
N MET A 9 -4.12 7.24 -2.16
CA MET A 9 -3.82 7.93 -0.90
C MET A 9 -3.66 9.43 -1.15
N VAL A 10 -3.91 10.24 -0.12
CA VAL A 10 -3.74 11.69 -0.16
C VAL A 10 -2.27 12.02 0.05
N LEU A 11 -1.55 12.21 -1.06
CA LEU A 11 -0.11 12.44 -1.09
C LEU A 11 0.21 13.87 -1.52
N PRO A 12 1.34 14.45 -1.05
CA PRO A 12 1.89 15.65 -1.66
C PRO A 12 2.24 15.41 -3.13
N GLY A 13 2.25 16.47 -3.93
CA GLY A 13 2.70 16.38 -5.31
C GLY A 13 4.17 15.93 -5.39
N LYS A 14 4.53 15.18 -6.43
CA LYS A 14 5.90 14.65 -6.62
C LYS A 14 6.99 15.73 -6.61
N ASN A 15 6.67 16.94 -7.07
CA ASN A 15 7.59 18.07 -7.11
C ASN A 15 7.36 19.06 -5.95
N CYS A 16 6.57 18.68 -4.94
CA CYS A 16 6.35 19.52 -3.76
C CYS A 16 7.65 19.53 -2.93
N PRO A 17 8.20 20.71 -2.58
CA PRO A 17 9.43 20.79 -1.80
C PRO A 17 9.28 20.21 -0.39
N GLU A 18 8.06 20.27 0.14
CA GLU A 18 7.68 19.67 1.42
C GLU A 18 6.93 18.37 1.16
N GLN A 19 7.43 17.28 1.74
CA GLN A 19 6.78 15.98 1.70
C GLN A 19 6.15 15.70 3.07
N ALA A 20 4.99 15.07 3.06
CA ALA A 20 4.26 14.69 4.26
C ALA A 20 4.85 13.41 4.87
N SER A 21 4.74 13.29 6.19
CA SER A 21 5.03 12.06 6.93
C SER A 21 4.02 10.95 6.64
N ILE A 22 4.36 9.72 7.03
CA ILE A 22 3.49 8.56 6.86
C ILE A 22 2.15 8.77 7.59
N GLU A 23 2.21 9.33 8.78
CA GLU A 23 1.06 9.62 9.63
C GLU A 23 0.16 10.70 9.02
N GLU A 24 0.73 11.78 8.50
CA GLU A 24 -0.05 12.87 7.89
C GLU A 24 -0.79 12.42 6.62
N VAL A 25 -0.16 11.57 5.80
CA VAL A 25 -0.79 10.95 4.63
C VAL A 25 -1.92 10.03 5.07
N ALA A 26 -1.70 9.19 6.08
CA ALA A 26 -2.70 8.28 6.59
C ALA A 26 -3.92 9.03 7.16
N GLU A 27 -3.69 10.02 8.01
CA GLU A 27 -4.75 10.85 8.60
C GLU A 27 -5.54 11.60 7.54
N SER A 28 -4.84 12.26 6.60
CA SER A 28 -5.49 12.99 5.52
C SER A 28 -6.30 12.08 4.59
N THR A 29 -5.79 10.88 4.31
CA THR A 29 -6.51 9.88 3.51
C THR A 29 -7.79 9.44 4.22
N LEU A 30 -7.70 9.04 5.49
CA LEU A 30 -8.87 8.61 6.27
C LEU A 30 -9.91 9.72 6.41
N ARG A 31 -9.48 10.97 6.65
CA ARG A 31 -10.36 12.14 6.72
C ARG A 31 -11.15 12.33 5.42
N CYS A 32 -10.49 12.26 4.26
CA CYS A 32 -11.17 12.35 2.97
C CYS A 32 -12.15 11.20 2.75
N LEU A 33 -11.77 9.96 3.06
CA LEU A 33 -12.64 8.81 2.87
C LEU A 33 -13.87 8.87 3.78
N ARG A 34 -13.70 9.21 5.07
CA ARG A 34 -14.80 9.39 6.03
C ARG A 34 -15.80 10.46 5.60
N ALA A 35 -15.33 11.51 4.91
CA ALA A 35 -16.19 12.59 4.44
C ALA A 35 -16.98 12.25 3.16
N ALA A 36 -16.49 11.30 2.34
CA ALA A 36 -17.00 11.10 0.98
C ALA A 36 -17.53 9.69 0.69
N VAL A 37 -17.08 8.67 1.41
CA VAL A 37 -17.45 7.28 1.16
C VAL A 37 -18.57 6.87 2.12
N PRO A 38 -19.66 6.23 1.65
CA PRO A 38 -20.68 5.67 2.53
C PRO A 38 -20.21 4.40 3.25
N ALA A 39 -20.56 4.23 4.53
CA ALA A 39 -20.22 3.06 5.35
C ALA A 39 -20.65 1.70 4.75
N ALA A 40 -21.68 1.69 3.88
CA ALA A 40 -22.18 0.49 3.21
C ALA A 40 -21.24 -0.12 2.16
N LEU A 41 -20.15 0.58 1.79
CA LEU A 41 -19.17 0.03 0.86
C LEU A 41 -18.42 -1.15 1.51
N PRO A 42 -18.32 -2.33 0.87
CA PRO A 42 -17.69 -3.50 1.50
C PRO A 42 -16.16 -3.41 1.65
N GLY A 43 -15.48 -2.42 1.01
CA GLY A 43 -14.03 -2.25 1.19
C GLY A 43 -13.39 -1.22 0.26
N ILE A 44 -12.20 -0.78 0.67
CA ILE A 44 -11.37 0.16 -0.07
C ILE A 44 -10.00 -0.48 -0.31
N VAL A 45 -9.56 -0.46 -1.55
CA VAL A 45 -8.21 -0.91 -1.95
C VAL A 45 -7.41 0.26 -2.49
N PHE A 46 -6.18 0.43 -2.02
CA PHE A 46 -5.35 1.53 -2.49
C PHE A 46 -4.53 1.14 -3.73
N LEU A 47 -4.37 2.07 -4.65
CA LEU A 47 -3.30 2.01 -5.66
C LEU A 47 -2.00 2.55 -5.06
N SER A 48 -0.86 1.97 -5.42
CA SER A 48 0.45 2.44 -4.92
C SER A 48 0.86 3.78 -5.55
N GLY A 49 0.34 4.09 -6.74
CA GLY A 49 0.70 5.31 -7.45
C GLY A 49 2.21 5.36 -7.69
N GLY A 50 2.82 6.54 -7.56
CA GLY A 50 4.25 6.78 -7.73
C GLY A 50 5.12 6.54 -6.50
N GLN A 51 4.56 5.97 -5.42
CA GLN A 51 5.29 5.70 -4.18
C GLN A 51 6.36 4.62 -4.36
N SER A 52 7.32 4.60 -3.44
CA SER A 52 8.18 3.44 -3.24
C SER A 52 7.36 2.23 -2.77
N ASP A 53 7.97 1.04 -2.80
CA ASP A 53 7.30 -0.18 -2.37
C ASP A 53 7.03 -0.10 -0.86
N GLU A 54 8.01 0.37 -0.11
CA GLU A 54 8.03 0.52 1.35
C GLU A 54 7.05 1.60 1.84
N ASP A 55 7.02 2.78 1.21
CA ASP A 55 6.10 3.87 1.59
C ASP A 55 4.64 3.46 1.40
N ALA A 56 4.34 2.76 0.30
CA ALA A 56 2.98 2.28 0.05
C ALA A 56 2.50 1.33 1.16
N THR A 57 3.39 0.44 1.63
CA THR A 57 3.12 -0.46 2.76
C THR A 57 3.01 0.29 4.08
N ALA A 58 3.91 1.24 4.35
CA ALA A 58 3.91 2.03 5.57
C ALA A 58 2.63 2.88 5.71
N HIS A 59 2.20 3.56 4.64
CA HIS A 59 0.95 4.33 4.64
C HIS A 59 -0.29 3.45 4.88
N LEU A 60 -0.37 2.29 4.22
CA LEU A 60 -1.47 1.35 4.45
C LEU A 60 -1.50 0.87 5.91
N ASN A 61 -0.33 0.55 6.46
CA ASN A 61 -0.20 0.10 7.83
C ASN A 61 -0.64 1.18 8.82
N ALA A 62 -0.16 2.41 8.66
CA ALA A 62 -0.51 3.54 9.51
C ALA A 62 -2.03 3.78 9.51
N MET A 63 -2.69 3.76 8.35
CA MET A 63 -4.15 3.87 8.29
C MET A 63 -4.87 2.76 9.07
N ASN A 64 -4.39 1.51 9.00
CA ASN A 64 -4.98 0.39 9.73
C ASN A 64 -4.66 0.41 11.24
N GLN A 65 -3.63 1.16 11.67
CA GLN A 65 -3.31 1.36 13.09
C GLN A 65 -4.10 2.53 13.72
N MET A 66 -4.68 3.44 12.92
CA MET A 66 -5.45 4.62 13.37
C MET A 66 -6.90 4.30 13.80
N GLY A 67 -7.10 3.11 14.38
CA GLY A 67 -8.39 2.64 14.86
C GLY A 67 -9.31 2.07 13.78
N ALA A 68 -10.48 1.60 14.21
CA ALA A 68 -11.46 0.96 13.35
C ALA A 68 -12.02 1.95 12.31
N GLN A 69 -12.08 1.51 11.06
CA GLN A 69 -12.73 2.24 9.98
C GLN A 69 -14.06 1.57 9.62
N PRO A 70 -15.02 2.31 9.04
CA PRO A 70 -16.28 1.71 8.57
C PRO A 70 -16.08 0.66 7.47
N TRP A 71 -14.91 0.66 6.81
CA TRP A 71 -14.54 -0.23 5.72
C TRP A 71 -13.23 -0.95 6.04
N PRO A 72 -13.06 -2.20 5.60
CA PRO A 72 -11.73 -2.78 5.53
C PRO A 72 -10.87 -2.00 4.53
N LEU A 73 -9.62 -1.74 4.92
CA LEU A 73 -8.62 -1.07 4.10
C LEU A 73 -7.56 -2.08 3.65
N SER A 74 -7.37 -2.19 2.34
CA SER A 74 -6.41 -3.13 1.75
C SER A 74 -5.71 -2.52 0.53
N PHE A 75 -5.02 -3.33 -0.26
CA PHE A 75 -4.20 -2.89 -1.38
C PHE A 75 -4.64 -3.52 -2.72
N SER A 76 -4.42 -2.76 -3.79
CA SER A 76 -4.50 -3.22 -5.18
C SER A 76 -3.28 -2.69 -5.93
N TYR A 77 -2.12 -3.25 -5.58
CA TYR A 77 -0.81 -2.80 -6.04
C TYR A 77 -0.32 -3.60 -7.25
N GLY A 78 0.19 -2.86 -8.24
CA GLY A 78 0.94 -3.42 -9.36
C GLY A 78 2.44 -3.23 -9.12
N ARG A 79 2.93 -1.99 -9.31
CA ARG A 79 4.35 -1.65 -9.15
C ARG A 79 4.88 -1.98 -7.75
N ALA A 80 4.23 -1.52 -6.68
CA ALA A 80 4.67 -1.76 -5.31
C ALA A 80 4.69 -3.23 -4.86
N LEU A 81 4.15 -4.13 -5.68
CA LEU A 81 4.17 -5.57 -5.43
C LEU A 81 5.21 -6.29 -6.29
N GLN A 82 5.40 -5.86 -7.54
CA GLN A 82 6.12 -6.63 -8.56
C GLN A 82 7.44 -6.00 -9.00
N GLN A 83 7.66 -4.69 -8.79
CA GLN A 83 8.76 -3.96 -9.41
C GLN A 83 10.13 -4.49 -9.00
N ALA A 84 10.33 -4.80 -7.71
CA ALA A 84 11.57 -5.39 -7.21
C ALA A 84 11.83 -6.78 -7.83
N ALA A 85 10.82 -7.66 -7.80
CA ALA A 85 10.91 -9.00 -8.38
C ALA A 85 11.19 -8.96 -9.90
N LEU A 86 10.55 -8.06 -10.64
CA LEU A 86 10.77 -7.90 -12.08
C LEU A 86 12.19 -7.44 -12.41
N LYS A 87 12.77 -6.54 -11.60
CA LYS A 87 14.17 -6.12 -11.78
C LYS A 87 15.15 -7.27 -11.54
N ILE A 88 14.91 -8.07 -10.50
CA ILE A 88 15.71 -9.27 -10.18
C ILE A 88 15.62 -10.28 -11.33
N TRP A 89 14.40 -10.59 -11.77
CA TRP A 89 14.15 -11.55 -12.83
C TRP A 89 14.75 -11.11 -14.17
N ALA A 90 14.62 -9.83 -14.53
CA ALA A 90 15.15 -9.29 -15.78
C ALA A 90 16.69 -9.37 -15.88
N ALA A 91 17.40 -9.48 -14.76
CA ALA A 91 18.86 -9.59 -14.75
C ALA A 91 19.35 -10.98 -15.18
N ASP A 92 18.60 -12.04 -14.87
CA ASP A 92 18.85 -13.41 -15.34
C ASP A 92 17.55 -14.25 -15.19
N PRO A 93 16.75 -14.37 -16.26
CA PRO A 93 15.44 -15.01 -16.17
C PRO A 93 15.46 -16.48 -15.75
N VAL A 94 16.58 -17.18 -15.96
CA VAL A 94 16.73 -18.60 -15.61
C VAL A 94 17.35 -18.73 -14.22
N GLY A 95 18.46 -18.04 -13.96
CA GLY A 95 19.18 -18.15 -12.69
C GLY A 95 18.51 -17.46 -11.50
N LYS A 96 17.66 -16.44 -11.74
CA LYS A 96 17.03 -15.64 -10.68
C LYS A 96 15.53 -15.85 -10.51
N LEU A 97 14.95 -16.87 -11.15
CA LEU A 97 13.52 -17.15 -11.03
C LEU A 97 13.08 -17.34 -9.57
N ALA A 98 13.82 -18.14 -8.80
CA ALA A 98 13.50 -18.42 -7.39
C ALA A 98 13.62 -17.16 -6.52
N GLU A 99 14.69 -16.37 -6.71
CA GLU A 99 14.90 -15.10 -5.99
C GLU A 99 13.74 -14.14 -6.26
N ALA A 100 13.35 -13.95 -7.53
CA ALA A 100 12.23 -13.08 -7.90
C ALA A 100 10.89 -13.54 -7.30
N GLN A 101 10.64 -14.86 -7.26
CA GLN A 101 9.46 -15.43 -6.61
C GLN A 101 9.46 -15.17 -5.10
N THR A 102 10.60 -15.34 -4.44
CA THR A 102 10.75 -15.01 -3.02
C THR A 102 10.52 -13.52 -2.77
N THR A 103 11.02 -12.63 -3.64
CA THR A 103 10.82 -11.18 -3.50
C THR A 103 9.35 -10.78 -3.63
N VAL A 104 8.61 -11.28 -4.63
CA VAL A 104 7.18 -10.95 -4.76
C VAL A 104 6.36 -11.52 -3.60
N ALA A 105 6.70 -12.73 -3.13
CA ALA A 105 6.04 -13.34 -1.97
C ALA A 105 6.30 -12.55 -0.68
N HIS A 106 7.53 -12.06 -0.50
CA HIS A 106 7.91 -11.20 0.62
C HIS A 106 7.12 -9.88 0.60
N ARG A 107 7.09 -9.18 -0.54
CA ARG A 107 6.30 -7.95 -0.69
C ARG A 107 4.80 -8.19 -0.49
N ALA A 108 4.25 -9.33 -0.95
CA ALA A 108 2.86 -9.70 -0.70
C ALA A 108 2.58 -9.90 0.80
N LYS A 109 3.50 -10.55 1.52
CA LYS A 109 3.41 -10.76 2.97
C LYS A 109 3.42 -9.43 3.73
N LEU A 110 4.33 -8.51 3.39
CA LEU A 110 4.43 -7.22 4.07
C LEU A 110 3.18 -6.35 3.85
N ASN A 111 2.65 -6.32 2.62
CA ASN A 111 1.38 -5.64 2.34
C ASN A 111 0.18 -6.29 3.05
N GLY A 112 0.19 -7.63 3.19
CA GLY A 112 -0.79 -8.35 3.98
C GLY A 112 -0.74 -7.98 5.47
N LEU A 113 0.46 -7.87 6.04
CA LEU A 113 0.65 -7.40 7.42
C LEU A 113 0.23 -5.94 7.60
N ALA A 114 0.51 -5.08 6.62
CA ALA A 114 0.06 -3.69 6.64
C ALA A 114 -1.48 -3.56 6.60
N ALA A 115 -2.17 -4.41 5.84
CA ALA A 115 -3.64 -4.49 5.85
C ALA A 115 -4.22 -4.91 7.21
N LEU A 116 -3.40 -5.55 8.07
CA LEU A 116 -3.76 -5.90 9.44
C LEU A 116 -3.23 -4.90 10.48
N GLY A 117 -2.52 -3.85 10.07
CA GLY A 117 -1.86 -2.91 10.98
C GLY A 117 -0.65 -3.51 11.74
N GLN A 118 -0.02 -4.55 11.20
CA GLN A 118 1.03 -5.35 11.84
C GLN A 118 2.40 -5.25 11.15
N TYR A 119 2.52 -4.43 10.10
CA TYR A 119 3.80 -4.19 9.44
C TYR A 119 4.72 -3.36 10.33
N LYS A 120 6.02 -3.65 10.27
CA LYS A 120 7.09 -2.90 10.92
C LYS A 120 8.24 -2.71 9.94
N ALA A 121 8.90 -1.56 10.00
CA ALA A 121 9.97 -1.20 9.06
C ALA A 121 11.20 -2.13 9.15
N ASP A 122 11.40 -2.84 10.26
CA ASP A 122 12.48 -3.81 10.44
C ASP A 122 12.20 -5.17 9.76
N MET A 123 11.05 -5.33 9.11
CA MET A 123 10.69 -6.54 8.36
C MET A 123 11.12 -6.51 6.88
N GLU A 124 11.60 -5.36 6.39
CA GLU A 124 12.12 -5.17 5.02
C GLU A 124 13.49 -5.83 4.81
#